data_AF-A0A1B9B072-F1
#
_entry.id   AF-A0A1B9B072-F1
#
_cell.length_a   1.000
_cell.length_b   1.000
_cell.length_c   1.000
_cell.angle_alpha   90.00
_cell.angle_beta   90.00
_cell.angle_gamma   90.00
#
_symmetry.space_group_name_H-M   'P 1'
#
loop_
_entity.id
_entity.type
_entity.pdbx_description
1 polymer ?
#
loop_
_entity_poly.entity_id
_entity_poly.type
_entity_poly.pdbx_seq_one_letter_code
_entity_poly.pdbx_strand_id
1 'polypeptide(L)'
;MVKLEDSQQEKQNIKVYIGDHYHSFLNENHRIKSWNFFGLVFGMFWLAYRKRYLIVGIFILIDILVSLLFRNHLFYWLVFAALMHLYIGRSGNLLYLAGTKKHVEQIRRKHPHLDEKEMKRLLIKKGRTSWCFILPLLIYFVLIHTYVFIDDIKIIVASYF
;
A
#
# COMPACT_ATOMS: atom_id res chain seq x y z
N MET A 1 -17.27 -11.38 -3.80
CA MET A 1 -17.26 -9.98 -4.28
C MET A 1 -18.06 -9.17 -3.27
N VAL A 2 -17.47 -8.19 -2.58
CA VAL A 2 -18.12 -7.49 -1.45
C VAL A 2 -19.01 -6.37 -1.99
N LYS A 3 -20.31 -6.43 -1.72
CA LYS A 3 -21.25 -5.32 -1.94
C LYS A 3 -21.04 -4.31 -0.80
N LEU A 4 -20.74 -3.06 -1.14
CA LEU A 4 -20.70 -1.97 -0.16
C LEU A 4 -22.13 -1.46 0.04
N GLU A 5 -22.82 -2.00 1.04
CA GLU A 5 -24.09 -1.47 1.59
C GLU A 5 -23.83 -0.23 2.46
N ASP A 6 -23.07 0.72 1.91
CA ASP A 6 -22.73 1.95 2.60
C ASP A 6 -23.80 3.00 2.32
N SER A 7 -24.15 3.79 3.35
CA SER A 7 -25.06 4.92 3.21
C SER A 7 -24.56 5.90 2.12
N GLN A 8 -25.48 6.61 1.44
CA GLN A 8 -25.10 7.55 0.37
C GLN A 8 -24.06 8.59 0.84
N GLN A 9 -24.20 9.06 2.09
CA GLN A 9 -23.25 9.98 2.71
C GLN A 9 -21.86 9.37 2.89
N GLU A 10 -21.77 8.10 3.26
CA GLU A 10 -20.50 7.40 3.44
C GLU A 10 -19.78 7.22 2.10
N LYS A 11 -20.51 6.83 1.05
CA LYS A 11 -19.96 6.75 -0.32
C LYS A 11 -19.41 8.09 -0.78
N GLN A 12 -20.14 9.17 -0.50
CA GLN A 12 -19.71 10.52 -0.86
C GLN A 12 -18.44 10.94 -0.08
N ASN A 13 -18.37 10.65 1.22
CA ASN A 13 -17.20 10.95 2.03
C ASN A 13 -15.95 10.18 1.56
N ILE A 14 -16.12 8.89 1.21
CA ILE A 14 -15.04 8.06 0.64
C ILE A 14 -14.59 8.62 -0.72
N LYS A 15 -15.53 9.00 -1.59
CA LYS A 15 -15.22 9.61 -2.89
C LYS A 15 -14.41 10.90 -2.73
N VAL A 16 -14.85 11.79 -1.84
CA VAL A 16 -14.14 13.04 -1.52
C VAL A 16 -12.73 12.77 -0.98
N TYR A 17 -12.58 11.78 -0.10
CA TYR A 17 -11.28 11.43 0.46
C TYR A 17 -10.31 10.91 -0.62
N ILE A 18 -10.78 10.05 -1.52
CA ILE A 18 -9.91 9.44 -2.55
C ILE A 18 -9.60 10.45 -3.67
N GLY A 19 -10.53 11.36 -3.96
CA GLY A 19 -10.39 12.39 -4.99
C GLY A 19 -10.52 11.81 -6.40
N ASP A 20 -9.78 12.41 -7.35
CA ASP A 20 -9.91 12.14 -8.79
C ASP A 20 -9.66 10.68 -9.18
N HIS A 21 -8.90 9.96 -8.36
CA HIS A 21 -8.61 8.55 -8.58
C HIS A 21 -9.75 7.62 -8.15
N TYR A 22 -10.84 8.11 -7.56
CA TYR A 22 -11.93 7.25 -7.05
C TYR A 22 -12.45 6.27 -8.10
N HIS A 23 -12.66 6.76 -9.32
CA HIS A 23 -13.17 5.95 -10.43
C HIS A 23 -12.15 4.93 -10.95
N SER A 24 -10.85 5.14 -10.74
CA SER A 24 -9.85 4.16 -11.17
C SER A 24 -9.90 2.86 -10.33
N PHE A 25 -10.46 2.94 -9.12
CA PHE A 25 -10.67 1.79 -8.23
C PHE A 25 -11.94 1.00 -8.51
N LEU A 26 -12.85 1.51 -9.34
CA LEU A 26 -14.15 0.89 -9.61
C LEU A 26 -14.24 0.40 -11.05
N ASN A 27 -14.88 -0.75 -11.26
CA ASN A 27 -15.26 -1.21 -12.59
C ASN A 27 -16.55 -0.54 -13.07
N GLU A 28 -16.97 -0.84 -14.30
CA GLU A 28 -18.23 -0.34 -14.91
C GLU A 28 -19.47 -0.58 -14.03
N ASN A 29 -19.48 -1.69 -13.30
CA ASN A 29 -20.53 -2.06 -12.35
C ASN A 29 -20.39 -1.39 -10.97
N HIS A 30 -19.53 -0.37 -10.84
CA HIS A 30 -19.25 0.36 -9.60
C HIS A 30 -18.76 -0.55 -8.45
N ARG A 31 -18.14 -1.68 -8.81
CA ARG A 31 -17.50 -2.62 -7.88
C ARG A 31 -16.00 -2.40 -7.87
N ILE A 32 -15.36 -2.75 -6.75
CA ILE A 32 -13.90 -2.65 -6.61
C ILE A 32 -13.21 -3.48 -7.70
N LYS A 33 -12.32 -2.84 -8.48
CA LYS A 33 -11.46 -3.54 -9.42
C LYS A 33 -10.58 -4.52 -8.65
N SER A 34 -10.65 -5.79 -9.04
CA SER A 34 -9.86 -6.88 -8.48
C SER A 34 -8.36 -6.72 -8.75
N TRP A 35 -7.97 -5.93 -9.73
CA TRP A 35 -6.57 -5.75 -10.11
C TRP A 35 -6.09 -4.32 -9.89
N ASN A 36 -4.92 -4.19 -9.26
CA ASN A 36 -4.21 -2.96 -9.02
C ASN A 36 -2.83 -3.05 -9.70
N PHE A 37 -2.74 -2.50 -10.91
CA PHE A 37 -1.50 -2.51 -11.67
C PHE A 37 -0.34 -1.81 -10.93
N PHE A 38 -0.61 -0.68 -10.29
CA PHE A 38 0.43 0.03 -9.53
C PHE A 38 0.84 -0.74 -8.28
N GLY A 39 -0.08 -1.44 -7.62
CA GLY A 39 0.22 -2.34 -6.50
C GLY A 39 1.06 -3.55 -6.93
N LEU A 40 0.86 -4.05 -8.15
CA LEU A 40 1.68 -5.13 -8.71
C LEU A 40 3.12 -4.67 -8.98
N VAL A 41 3.28 -3.53 -9.66
CA VAL A 41 4.60 -3.04 -10.09
C VAL A 41 5.39 -2.46 -8.92
N PHE A 42 4.74 -1.65 -8.08
CA PHE A 42 5.41 -0.93 -6.99
C PHE A 42 5.26 -1.59 -5.61
N GLY A 43 4.52 -2.70 -5.50
CA GLY A 43 4.37 -3.44 -4.25
C GLY A 43 3.94 -2.55 -3.07
N MET A 44 4.64 -2.67 -1.95
CA MET A 44 4.35 -1.90 -0.73
C MET A 44 4.61 -0.39 -0.87
N PHE A 45 5.42 0.06 -1.85
CA PHE A 45 5.61 1.50 -2.12
C PHE A 45 4.31 2.17 -2.53
N TRP A 46 3.45 1.47 -3.27
CA TRP A 46 2.12 1.98 -3.63
C TRP A 46 1.24 2.20 -2.39
N LEU A 47 1.29 1.27 -1.42
CA LEU A 47 0.57 1.38 -0.16
C LEU A 47 1.12 2.52 0.70
N ALA A 48 2.43 2.71 0.74
CA ALA A 48 3.09 3.81 1.46
C ALA A 48 2.70 5.17 0.86
N TYR A 49 2.74 5.29 -0.47
CA TYR A 49 2.32 6.48 -1.21
C TYR A 49 0.87 6.88 -0.87
N ARG A 50 0.00 5.89 -0.69
CA ARG A 50 -1.42 6.04 -0.30
C ARG A 50 -1.66 6.09 1.22
N LYS A 51 -0.61 6.29 2.02
CA LYS A 51 -0.65 6.46 3.50
C LYS A 51 -1.18 5.25 4.26
N ARG A 52 -0.95 4.03 3.78
CA ARG A 52 -1.34 2.78 4.47
C ARG A 52 -0.19 2.23 5.32
N TYR A 53 0.35 3.07 6.21
CA TYR A 53 1.58 2.79 6.94
C TYR A 53 1.51 1.57 7.87
N LEU A 54 0.36 1.30 8.48
CA LEU A 54 0.20 0.10 9.32
C LEU A 54 0.37 -1.18 8.50
N ILE A 55 -0.25 -1.24 7.31
CA ILE A 55 -0.15 -2.37 6.40
C ILE A 55 1.28 -2.48 5.86
N VAL A 56 1.90 -1.35 5.50
CA VAL A 56 3.30 -1.30 5.08
C VAL A 56 4.22 -1.83 6.18
N GLY A 57 4.01 -1.45 7.44
CA GLY A 57 4.80 -1.96 8.57
C GLY A 57 4.70 -3.48 8.73
N ILE A 58 3.51 -4.06 8.51
CA ILE A 58 3.33 -5.53 8.51
C ILE A 58 4.14 -6.16 7.36
N PHE A 59 4.07 -5.60 6.15
CA PHE A 59 4.85 -6.12 5.01
C PHE A 59 6.36 -5.99 5.25
N ILE A 60 6.84 -4.87 5.81
CA ILE A 60 8.25 -4.70 6.19
C ILE A 60 8.67 -5.77 7.20
N LEU A 61 7.86 -6.03 8.23
CA LEU A 61 8.19 -7.05 9.21
C LEU A 61 8.28 -8.45 8.57
N ILE A 62 7.34 -8.80 7.70
CA ILE A 62 7.37 -10.06 6.96
C ILE A 62 8.61 -10.11 6.05
N ASP A 63 8.93 -9.03 5.35
CA ASP A 63 10.10 -8.92 4.46
C ASP A 63 11.41 -9.13 5.22
N ILE A 64 11.56 -8.52 6.41
CA ILE A 64 12.71 -8.74 7.30
C ILE A 64 12.79 -10.21 7.71
N LEU A 65 11.69 -10.80 8.19
CA LEU A 65 11.67 -12.18 8.65
C LEU A 65 12.07 -13.15 7.52
N VAL A 66 11.50 -12.97 6.33
CA VAL A 66 11.82 -13.81 5.17
C VAL A 66 13.26 -13.60 4.72
N SER A 67 13.74 -12.37 4.67
CA SER A 67 15.12 -12.07 4.27
C SER A 67 16.14 -12.68 5.23
N LEU A 68 15.84 -12.76 6.52
CA LEU A 68 16.67 -13.44 7.50
C LEU A 68 16.61 -14.98 7.37
N LEU A 69 15.42 -15.53 7.11
CA LEU A 69 15.23 -16.98 6.92
C LEU A 69 15.90 -17.51 5.65
N PHE A 70 15.89 -16.73 4.56
CA PHE A 70 16.48 -17.08 3.26
C PHE A 70 17.73 -16.23 2.98
N ARG A 71 18.55 -15.98 4.00
CA ARG A 71 19.82 -15.27 3.82
C ARG A 71 20.72 -16.03 2.83
N ASN A 72 21.39 -15.31 1.93
CA ASN A 72 22.24 -15.88 0.86
C ASN A 72 21.49 -16.87 -0.06
N HIS A 73 20.18 -16.70 -0.19
CA HIS A 73 19.33 -17.54 -1.01
C HIS A 73 18.46 -16.67 -1.93
N LEU A 74 19.12 -15.90 -2.81
CA LEU A 74 18.51 -14.91 -3.69
C LEU A 74 17.27 -15.43 -4.45
N PHE A 75 17.31 -16.67 -4.95
CA PHE A 75 16.18 -17.24 -5.69
C PHE A 75 14.90 -17.32 -4.86
N TYR A 76 14.98 -17.84 -3.63
CA TYR A 76 13.81 -17.98 -2.76
C TYR A 76 13.23 -16.62 -2.37
N TRP A 77 14.10 -15.64 -2.13
CA TRP A 77 13.67 -14.27 -1.88
C TRP A 77 12.98 -13.64 -3.10
N LEU A 78 13.51 -13.81 -4.31
CA LEU A 78 12.89 -13.31 -5.54
C LEU A 78 11.48 -13.90 -5.75
N VAL A 79 11.32 -15.20 -5.51
CA VAL A 79 10.00 -15.87 -5.57
C VAL A 79 9.05 -15.25 -4.54
N PHE A 80 9.51 -15.07 -3.30
CA PHE A 80 8.70 -14.42 -2.26
C PHE A 80 8.29 -12.99 -2.63
N ALA A 81 9.24 -12.18 -3.13
CA ALA A 81 8.99 -10.81 -3.55
C ALA A 81 7.95 -10.76 -4.69
N ALA A 82 8.06 -11.67 -5.66
CA ALA A 82 7.08 -11.80 -6.75
C ALA A 82 5.68 -12.16 -6.21
N LEU A 83 5.58 -13.09 -5.25
CA LEU A 83 4.32 -13.46 -4.61
C LEU A 83 3.71 -12.28 -3.83
N MET A 84 4.54 -11.50 -3.13
CA MET A 84 4.09 -10.28 -2.43
C MET A 84 3.56 -9.24 -3.41
N HIS A 85 4.26 -9.00 -4.51
CA HIS A 85 3.81 -8.10 -5.57
C HIS A 85 2.49 -8.57 -6.20
N LEU A 86 2.35 -9.87 -6.48
CA LEU A 86 1.10 -10.45 -6.97
C LEU A 86 -0.04 -10.29 -5.97
N TYR A 87 0.21 -10.53 -4.68
CA TYR A 87 -0.77 -10.35 -3.62
C TYR A 87 -1.23 -8.89 -3.54
N ILE A 88 -0.30 -7.93 -3.53
CA ILE A 88 -0.62 -6.49 -3.48
C ILE A 88 -1.29 -6.05 -4.78
N GLY A 89 -0.89 -6.59 -5.94
CA GLY A 89 -1.57 -6.37 -7.21
C GLY A 89 -3.01 -6.84 -7.18
N ARG A 90 -3.28 -8.01 -6.59
CA ARG A 90 -4.62 -8.59 -6.51
C ARG A 90 -5.51 -8.00 -5.42
N SER A 91 -4.92 -7.49 -4.33
CA SER A 91 -5.67 -7.08 -3.13
C SER A 91 -5.53 -5.58 -2.80
N GLY A 92 -4.59 -4.87 -3.42
CA GLY A 92 -4.21 -3.51 -3.04
C GLY A 92 -5.36 -2.50 -3.07
N ASN A 93 -6.24 -2.57 -4.08
CA ASN A 93 -7.43 -1.71 -4.14
C ASN A 93 -8.38 -1.98 -2.97
N LEU A 94 -8.58 -3.27 -2.63
CA LEU A 94 -9.42 -3.68 -1.51
C LEU A 94 -8.82 -3.22 -0.17
N LEU A 95 -7.53 -3.47 0.05
CA LEU A 95 -6.80 -3.03 1.25
C LEU A 95 -6.85 -1.52 1.41
N TYR A 96 -6.68 -0.77 0.31
CA TYR A 96 -6.75 0.67 0.32
C TYR A 96 -8.15 1.16 0.70
N LEU A 97 -9.21 0.63 0.06
CA LEU A 97 -10.60 1.03 0.30
C LEU A 97 -11.08 0.68 1.70
N ALA A 98 -10.79 -0.54 2.18
CA ALA A 98 -11.11 -0.94 3.55
C ALA A 98 -10.41 -0.03 4.58
N GLY A 99 -9.15 0.31 4.33
CA GLY A 99 -8.42 1.29 5.15
C GLY A 99 -9.00 2.70 5.05
N THR A 100 -9.47 3.12 3.87
CA THR A 100 -10.09 4.44 3.66
C THR A 100 -11.36 4.54 4.48
N LYS A 101 -12.24 3.55 4.39
CA LYS A 101 -13.51 3.51 5.11
C LYS A 101 -13.29 3.70 6.61
N LYS A 102 -12.41 2.88 7.21
CA LYS A 102 -12.04 2.98 8.62
C LYS A 102 -11.46 4.34 8.98
N HIS A 103 -10.61 4.91 8.14
CA HIS A 103 -9.96 6.18 8.41
C HIS A 103 -10.93 7.38 8.31
N VAL A 104 -11.83 7.37 7.34
CA VAL A 104 -12.91 8.37 7.19
C VAL A 104 -13.82 8.33 8.41
N GLU A 105 -14.22 7.13 8.84
CA GLU A 105 -15.05 6.96 10.03
C GLU A 105 -14.35 7.47 11.29
N GLN A 106 -13.06 7.17 11.47
CA GLN A 106 -12.27 7.68 12.58
C GLN A 106 -12.16 9.20 12.58
N ILE A 107 -11.95 9.83 11.41
CA ILE A 107 -11.94 11.29 11.30
C ILE A 107 -13.28 11.86 11.75
N ARG A 108 -14.39 11.29 11.27
CA ARG A 108 -15.74 11.76 11.65
C ARG A 108 -15.98 11.64 13.15
N ARG A 109 -15.61 10.51 13.76
CA ARG A 109 -15.74 10.29 15.21
C ARG A 109 -14.89 11.25 16.03
N LYS A 110 -13.69 11.62 15.55
CA LYS A 110 -12.79 12.57 16.24
C LYS A 110 -13.21 14.03 16.09
N HIS A 111 -14.03 14.35 15.09
CA HIS A 111 -14.45 15.71 14.78
C HIS A 111 -15.98 15.80 14.61
N PRO A 112 -16.76 15.49 15.66
CA PRO A 112 -18.23 15.44 15.58
C PRO A 112 -18.88 16.82 15.43
N HIS A 113 -18.14 17.89 15.77
CA HIS A 113 -18.62 19.28 15.75
C HIS A 113 -18.41 20.00 14.41
N LEU A 114 -17.66 19.41 13.47
CA LEU A 114 -17.42 20.04 12.18
C LEU A 114 -18.67 20.01 11.31
N ASP A 115 -18.94 21.12 10.63
CA ASP A 115 -19.98 21.15 9.61
C ASP A 115 -19.59 20.27 8.39
N GLU A 116 -20.54 20.05 7.48
CA GLU A 116 -20.29 19.20 6.31
C GLU A 116 -19.19 19.74 5.38
N LYS A 117 -19.06 21.06 5.26
CA LYS A 117 -18.08 21.72 4.39
C LYS A 117 -16.67 21.63 4.96
N GLU A 118 -16.53 21.81 6.26
CA GLU A 118 -15.30 21.64 7.03
C GLU A 118 -14.87 20.19 7.06
N MET A 119 -15.80 19.26 7.29
CA MET A 119 -15.54 17.82 7.19
C MET A 119 -15.02 17.46 5.81
N LYS A 120 -15.68 17.94 4.74
CA LYS A 120 -15.24 17.72 3.35
C LYS A 120 -13.81 18.23 3.12
N ARG A 121 -13.50 19.46 3.57
CA ARG A 121 -12.14 20.03 3.46
C ARG A 121 -11.10 19.20 4.20
N LEU A 122 -11.44 18.71 5.40
CA LEU A 122 -10.56 17.86 6.19
C LEU A 122 -10.29 16.52 5.51
N LEU A 123 -11.33 15.87 4.97
CA LEU A 123 -11.22 14.61 4.24
C LEU A 123 -10.33 14.76 3.00
N ILE A 124 -10.51 15.81 2.21
CA ILE A 124 -9.65 16.13 1.06
C ILE A 124 -8.19 16.26 1.52
N LYS A 125 -7.94 17.08 2.55
CA LYS A 125 -6.58 17.32 3.06
C LYS A 125 -5.91 16.02 3.51
N LYS A 126 -6.64 15.13 4.19
CA LYS A 126 -6.11 13.87 4.72
C LYS A 126 -5.91 12.81 3.63
N GLY A 127 -6.80 12.76 2.64
CA GLY A 127 -6.80 11.74 1.59
C GLY A 127 -5.78 11.91 0.46
N ARG A 128 -5.14 13.09 0.37
CA ARG A 128 -3.98 13.33 -0.53
C ARG A 128 -2.88 12.30 -0.31
N THR A 129 -2.11 12.03 -1.34
CA THR A 129 -0.96 11.13 -1.28
C THR A 129 0.22 11.74 -0.50
N SER A 130 1.18 10.93 -0.09
CA SER A 130 2.36 11.37 0.67
C SER A 130 3.62 10.78 0.11
N TRP A 131 4.61 11.64 -0.14
CA TRP A 131 5.96 11.23 -0.53
C TRP A 131 6.90 11.03 0.66
N CYS A 132 6.55 11.53 1.85
CA CYS A 132 7.44 11.56 3.02
C CYS A 132 7.98 10.18 3.42
N PHE A 133 7.23 9.10 3.15
CA PHE A 133 7.62 7.74 3.52
C PHE A 133 8.28 6.95 2.39
N ILE A 134 8.32 7.49 1.17
CA ILE A 134 8.90 6.78 0.02
C ILE A 134 10.42 6.71 0.14
N LEU A 135 11.08 7.82 0.46
CA LEU A 135 12.53 7.86 0.58
C LEU A 135 13.05 6.98 1.75
N PRO A 136 12.50 7.05 2.98
CA PRO A 136 12.91 6.14 4.05
C PRO A 136 12.67 4.66 3.70
N LEU A 137 11.55 4.35 3.04
CA LEU A 137 11.25 2.98 2.61
C LEU A 137 12.25 2.48 1.56
N LEU A 138 12.65 3.35 0.63
CA LEU A 138 13.65 3.02 -0.39
C LEU A 138 15.02 2.76 0.24
N ILE A 139 15.45 3.63 1.16
CA ILE A 139 16.71 3.46 1.89
C ILE A 139 16.71 2.13 2.65
N TYR A 140 15.64 1.84 3.40
CA TYR A 140 15.48 0.57 4.07
C TYR A 140 15.62 -0.61 3.10
N PHE A 141 14.90 -0.58 1.97
CA PHE A 141 14.90 -1.65 0.98
C PHE A 141 16.30 -1.89 0.40
N VAL A 142 17.05 -0.83 0.08
CA VAL A 142 18.43 -0.97 -0.41
C VAL A 142 19.33 -1.57 0.68
N LEU A 143 19.27 -1.06 1.91
CA LEU A 143 20.15 -1.50 2.99
C LEU A 143 19.93 -2.98 3.37
N ILE A 144 18.67 -3.39 3.57
CA ILE A 144 18.37 -4.76 4.01
C ILE A 144 18.77 -5.79 2.95
N HIS A 145 18.44 -5.55 1.68
CA HIS A 145 18.74 -6.49 0.61
C HIS A 145 20.23 -6.52 0.26
N THR A 146 20.93 -5.38 0.33
CA THR A 146 22.39 -5.36 0.18
C THR A 146 23.06 -6.17 1.29
N TYR A 147 22.59 -6.02 2.54
CA TYR A 147 23.12 -6.79 3.68
C TYR A 147 22.86 -8.30 3.54
N VAL A 148 21.65 -8.68 3.12
CA VAL A 148 21.20 -10.09 3.04
C VAL A 148 21.88 -10.85 1.91
N PHE A 149 22.20 -10.17 0.79
CA PHE A 149 22.79 -10.80 -0.40
C PHE A 149 24.25 -10.45 -0.63
N ILE A 150 24.94 -9.89 0.36
CA ILE A 150 26.33 -9.44 0.17
C ILE A 150 27.27 -10.57 -0.27
N ASP A 151 27.05 -11.80 0.21
CA ASP A 151 27.89 -12.95 -0.14
C ASP A 151 27.58 -13.47 -1.54
N ASP A 152 26.30 -13.56 -1.91
CA ASP A 152 25.86 -13.90 -3.28
C ASP A 152 26.41 -12.88 -4.30
N ILE A 153 26.36 -11.58 -3.96
CA ILE A 153 26.89 -10.50 -4.79
C ILE A 153 28.41 -10.66 -4.98
N LYS A 154 29.15 -10.97 -3.91
CA LYS A 154 30.60 -11.19 -4.00
C LYS A 154 30.95 -12.38 -4.88
N ILE A 155 30.23 -13.50 -4.75
CA ILE A 155 30.43 -14.69 -5.58
C ILE A 155 30.19 -14.38 -7.05
N ILE A 156 29.08 -13.69 -7.36
CA ILE A 156 28.75 -13.27 -8.72
C ILE A 156 29.88 -12.40 -9.27
N VAL A 157 30.30 -11.35 -8.56
CA VAL A 157 31.37 -10.45 -9.00
C VAL A 157 32.69 -11.19 -9.23
N ALA A 158 33.07 -12.08 -8.31
CA ALA A 158 34.29 -12.88 -8.43
C ALA A 158 34.27 -13.85 -9.62
N SER A 159 33.09 -14.28 -10.11
CA SER A 159 33.00 -15.13 -11.30
C SER A 159 33.25 -14.40 -12.63
N TYR A 160 33.32 -13.07 -12.63
CA TYR A 160 33.58 -12.25 -13.82
C TYR A 160 35.03 -11.72 -13.90
N PHE A 161 35.90 -12.06 -12.94
CA PHE A 161 37.32 -11.67 -12.89
C PHE A 161 38.21 -12.91 -12.72
#